data_AF-A0A496VQC9-F1
#
_entry.id   AF-A0A496VQC9-F1
#
_cell.length_a   1.000
_cell.length_b   1.000
_cell.length_c   1.000
_cell.angle_alpha   90.00
_cell.angle_beta   90.00
_cell.angle_gamma   90.00
#
_symmetry.space_group_name_H-M   'P 1'
#
loop_
_entity.id
_entity.type
_entity.pdbx_description
1 polymer ?
#
loop_
_entity_poly.entity_id
_entity_poly.type
_entity_poly.pdbx_seq_one_letter_code
_entity_poly.pdbx_strand_id
1 'polypeptide(L)'
;MKLIAKAIETTGIIETQRRLLLDESLPIADKSCVRVIVLVTKEMKNDKTTVLPQPVDYVSQLAGLHKEVWQGIDTDAYLKQEREAWE
;
A
#
# COMPACT_ATOMS: atom_id res chain seq x y z
N MET A 1 15.12 -20.90 8.03
CA MET A 1 15.74 -20.31 6.82
C MET A 1 15.22 -18.88 6.68
N LYS A 2 16.08 -17.86 6.74
CA LYS A 2 15.67 -16.44 6.75
C LYS A 2 15.49 -15.97 5.31
N LEU A 3 14.26 -15.72 4.90
CA LEU A 3 13.95 -15.15 3.58
C LEU A 3 14.09 -13.63 3.67
N ILE A 4 14.95 -13.05 2.85
CA ILE A 4 15.12 -11.59 2.75
C ILE A 4 14.34 -11.14 1.53
N ALA A 5 13.25 -10.39 1.73
CA ALA A 5 12.51 -9.77 0.65
C ALA A 5 13.18 -8.45 0.26
N LYS A 6 13.57 -8.32 -1.01
CA LYS A 6 14.09 -7.07 -1.58
C LYS A 6 13.06 -6.52 -2.56
N ALA A 7 12.67 -5.26 -2.38
CA ALA A 7 11.85 -4.55 -3.36
C ALA A 7 12.72 -4.12 -4.54
N ILE A 8 12.21 -4.31 -5.75
CA ILE A 8 12.87 -3.92 -7.00
C ILE A 8 11.84 -3.10 -7.79
N GLU A 9 12.24 -1.89 -8.18
CA GLU A 9 11.44 -0.99 -9.02
C GLU A 9 11.99 -1.07 -10.45
N THR A 10 11.11 -1.35 -11.41
CA THR A 10 11.41 -1.49 -12.85
C THR A 10 10.22 -0.92 -13.62
N THR A 11 10.49 -0.32 -14.77
CA THR A 11 9.42 0.22 -15.62
C THR A 11 9.00 -0.83 -16.64
N GLY A 12 7.70 -1.05 -16.78
CA GLY A 12 7.18 -1.97 -17.77
C GLY A 12 6.18 -1.28 -18.70
N ILE A 13 6.15 -1.72 -19.95
CA ILE A 13 5.15 -1.28 -20.92
C ILE A 13 4.04 -2.33 -20.97
N ILE A 14 2.78 -1.87 -20.93
CA ILE A 14 1.63 -2.72 -21.19
C ILE A 14 1.28 -2.60 -22.67
N GLU A 15 1.50 -3.68 -23.42
CA GLU A 15 1.16 -3.73 -24.84
C GLU A 15 -0.33 -3.96 -25.08
N THR A 16 -0.77 -3.87 -26.35
CA THR A 16 -2.17 -4.07 -26.79
C THR A 16 -2.77 -5.41 -26.33
N GLN A 17 -1.93 -6.44 -26.16
CA GLN A 17 -2.35 -7.75 -25.65
C GLN A 17 -2.47 -7.82 -24.12
N ARG A 18 -2.35 -6.68 -23.42
CA ARG A 18 -2.34 -6.57 -21.94
C ARG A 18 -1.23 -7.38 -21.28
N ARG A 19 -0.12 -7.56 -21.99
CA ARG A 19 1.10 -8.18 -21.47
C ARG A 19 2.00 -7.10 -20.88
N LEU A 20 2.47 -7.32 -19.66
CA LEU A 20 3.49 -6.48 -19.03
C LEU A 20 4.85 -6.97 -19.50
N LEU A 21 5.52 -6.17 -20.33
CA LEU A 21 6.91 -6.39 -20.71
C LEU A 21 7.77 -5.47 -19.86
N LEU A 22 8.71 -6.05 -19.12
CA LEU A 22 9.67 -5.31 -18.31
C LEU A 22 10.81 -4.82 -19.21
N ASP A 23 11.31 -3.62 -18.93
CA ASP A 23 12.50 -3.06 -19.58
C ASP A 23 13.75 -3.92 -19.33
N GLU A 24 13.83 -4.53 -18.14
CA GLU A 24 14.95 -5.34 -17.70
C GLU A 24 14.51 -6.70 -17.14
N SER A 25 15.43 -7.67 -17.19
CA SER A 25 15.21 -8.98 -16.57
C SER A 25 15.30 -8.87 -15.05
N LEU A 26 14.30 -9.39 -14.34
CA LEU A 26 14.35 -9.42 -12.88
C LEU A 26 15.50 -10.34 -12.41
N PRO A 27 16.31 -9.93 -11.42
CA PRO A 27 17.41 -10.72 -10.87
C PRO A 27 16.89 -11.82 -9.95
N ILE A 28 16.09 -12.72 -10.50
CA ILE A 28 15.45 -13.83 -9.79
C ILE A 28 16.15 -15.11 -10.19
N ALA A 29 16.68 -15.83 -9.19
CA ALA A 29 17.26 -17.16 -9.39
C ALA A 29 16.15 -18.21 -9.47
N ASP A 30 16.32 -19.18 -10.38
CA ASP A 30 15.45 -20.35 -10.60
C ASP A 30 13.94 -20.07 -10.47
N LYS A 31 13.15 -21.11 -10.23
CA LYS A 31 11.70 -21.00 -10.03
C LYS A 31 11.40 -20.36 -8.68
N SER A 32 11.04 -19.09 -8.69
CA SER A 32 10.72 -18.32 -7.47
C SER A 32 9.29 -17.76 -7.50
N CYS A 33 8.68 -17.65 -6.31
CA CYS A 33 7.38 -16.98 -6.15
C CYS A 33 7.60 -15.48 -5.94
N VAL A 34 6.95 -14.65 -6.75
CA VAL A 34 7.09 -13.19 -6.72
C VAL A 34 5.73 -12.52 -6.55
N ARG A 35 5.70 -11.42 -5.79
CA ARG A 35 4.54 -10.52 -5.69
C ARG A 35 4.80 -9.31 -6.59
N VAL A 36 3.89 -9.06 -7.52
CA VAL A 36 3.96 -7.91 -8.44
C VAL A 36 2.98 -6.84 -7.99
N ILE A 37 3.44 -5.60 -7.88
CA ILE A 37 2.60 -4.42 -7.62
C ILE A 37 2.69 -3.53 -8.86
N VAL A 38 1.55 -3.24 -9.50
CA VAL A 38 1.50 -2.40 -10.71
C VAL A 38 0.83 -1.08 -10.34
N LEU A 39 1.57 0.02 -10.50
CA LEU A 39 1.04 1.38 -10.35
C LEU A 39 0.68 1.92 -11.73
N VAL A 40 -0.60 2.22 -11.97
CA VAL A 40 -1.08 2.76 -13.25
C VAL A 40 -1.43 4.22 -13.07
N THR A 41 -0.73 5.12 -13.77
CA THR A 41 -1.10 6.52 -13.87
C THR A 41 -2.04 6.70 -15.07
N LYS A 42 -3.20 7.31 -14.85
CA LYS A 42 -4.14 7.65 -15.91
C LYS A 42 -4.21 9.16 -16.01
N GLU A 43 -3.80 9.70 -17.16
CA GLU A 43 -4.14 11.08 -17.56
C GLU A 43 -5.67 11.18 -17.61
N MET A 44 -6.26 11.88 -16.64
CA MET A 44 -7.69 12.14 -16.63
C MET A 44 -7.99 13.16 -17.72
N LYS A 45 -8.44 12.71 -18.91
CA LYS A 45 -9.15 13.59 -19.82
C LYS A 45 -10.41 14.08 -19.11
N ASN A 46 -10.51 15.40 -18.92
CA ASN A 46 -11.66 16.11 -18.37
C ASN A 46 -12.91 15.91 -19.26
N ASP A 47 -13.53 14.74 -19.22
CA ASP A 47 -14.91 14.56 -19.67
C ASP A 47 -15.69 13.62 -18.75
N LYS A 48 -15.53 13.90 -17.45
CA LYS A 48 -16.45 13.66 -16.32
C LYS A 48 -15.66 13.94 -15.06
N THR A 49 -16.03 15.05 -14.42
CA THR A 49 -15.55 15.54 -13.13
C THR A 49 -15.72 14.48 -12.05
N THR A 50 -14.83 13.48 -12.02
CA THR A 50 -14.54 12.73 -10.80
C THR A 50 -13.32 13.42 -10.22
N VAL A 51 -13.55 14.56 -9.58
CA VAL A 51 -12.58 15.11 -8.63
C VAL A 51 -12.41 14.01 -7.60
N LEU A 52 -11.29 13.29 -7.63
CA LEU A 52 -10.83 12.63 -6.41
C LEU A 52 -10.70 13.78 -5.41
N PRO A 53 -11.50 13.80 -4.32
CA PRO A 53 -11.40 14.90 -3.37
C PRO A 53 -9.94 14.98 -2.95
N GLN A 54 -9.36 16.19 -3.01
CA GLN A 54 -8.15 16.47 -2.23
C GLN A 54 -8.40 15.88 -0.83
N PRO A 55 -7.45 15.16 -0.21
CA PRO A 55 -7.68 14.60 1.11
C PRO A 55 -8.01 15.77 2.04
N VAL A 56 -9.30 15.97 2.30
CA VAL A 56 -9.80 16.94 3.25
C VAL A 56 -9.39 16.35 4.57
N ASP A 57 -8.25 16.79 5.07
CA ASP A 57 -7.68 16.40 6.35
C ASP A 57 -7.94 14.92 6.72
N TYR A 58 -7.02 14.04 6.31
CA TYR A 58 -7.09 12.61 6.59
C TYR A 58 -7.34 12.30 8.07
N VAL A 59 -6.82 13.14 8.98
CA VAL A 59 -7.03 13.02 10.42
C VAL A 59 -8.50 13.27 10.78
N SER A 60 -9.12 14.31 10.20
CA SER A 60 -10.55 14.59 10.38
C SER A 60 -11.46 13.49 9.82
N GLN A 61 -11.09 12.84 8.71
CA GLN A 61 -11.87 11.73 8.15
C GLN A 61 -11.81 10.46 8.99
N LEU A 62 -10.70 10.22 9.68
CA LEU A 62 -10.53 9.06 10.54
C LEU A 62 -10.91 9.33 12.00
N ALA A 63 -11.15 10.59 12.38
CA ALA A 63 -11.53 10.96 13.73
C ALA A 63 -12.84 10.25 14.14
N GLY A 64 -12.74 9.38 15.15
CA GLY A 64 -13.86 8.60 15.66
C GLY A 64 -14.18 7.33 14.85
N LEU A 65 -13.52 7.10 13.72
CA LEU A 65 -13.60 5.81 13.03
C LEU A 65 -13.01 4.73 13.95
N HIS A 66 -13.65 3.57 14.02
CA HIS A 66 -13.30 2.46 14.94
C HIS A 66 -13.43 2.74 16.44
N LYS A 67 -14.14 3.81 16.87
CA LYS A 67 -14.42 4.05 18.30
C LYS A 67 -15.06 2.84 19.00
N GLU A 68 -15.87 2.06 18.29
CA GLU A 68 -16.52 0.84 18.78
C GLU A 68 -15.52 -0.26 19.17
N VAL A 69 -14.38 -0.35 18.48
CA VAL A 69 -13.31 -1.31 18.78
C VAL A 69 -12.67 -1.00 20.14
N TRP A 70 -12.65 0.27 20.51
CA TRP A 70 -12.07 0.76 21.76
C TRP A 70 -13.08 0.88 22.90
N GLN A 71 -14.35 0.51 22.68
CA GLN A 71 -15.33 0.50 23.76
C GLN A 71 -15.02 -0.60 24.78
N GLY A 72 -14.93 -0.21 26.05
CA GLY A 72 -14.64 -1.12 27.16
C GLY A 72 -13.17 -1.50 27.30
N ILE A 73 -12.29 -0.95 26.45
CA ILE A 73 -10.84 -1.08 26.60
C ILE A 73 -10.33 0.13 27.39
N ASP A 74 -9.56 -0.11 28.44
CA ASP A 74 -8.76 0.93 29.09
C ASP A 74 -7.60 1.31 28.15
N THR A 75 -7.79 2.42 27.45
CA THR A 75 -6.83 2.92 26.46
C THR A 75 -5.49 3.28 27.09
N ASP A 76 -5.48 3.77 28.33
CA ASP A 76 -4.26 4.19 29.01
C ASP A 76 -3.45 2.96 29.44
N ALA A 77 -4.11 1.93 29.96
CA ALA A 77 -3.47 0.66 30.30
C ALA A 77 -2.90 -0.04 29.06
N TYR A 78 -3.65 -0.08 27.95
CA TYR A 78 -3.20 -0.66 26.69
C TYR A 78 -1.98 0.08 26.13
N LEU A 79 -2.02 1.41 26.06
CA LEU A 79 -0.90 2.22 25.55
C LEU A 79 0.36 2.09 26.41
N LYS A 80 0.20 1.94 27.73
CA LYS A 80 1.32 1.71 28.64
C LYS A 80 1.99 0.38 28.37
N GLN A 81 1.22 -0.69 28.22
CA GLN A 81 1.73 -2.02 27.87
C GLN A 81 2.50 -2.00 26.55
N GLU A 82 1.96 -1.34 25.52
CA GLU A 82 2.63 -1.24 24.22
C GLU A 82 3.98 -0.50 24.32
N ARG A 83 4.05 0.59 25.10
CA ARG A 83 5.31 1.33 25.31
C ARG A 83 6.34 0.51 26.07
N GLU A 84 5.93 -0.20 27.11
CA GLU A 84 6.83 -1.08 27.87
C GLU A 84 7.34 -2.26 27.04
N ALA A 85 6.57 -2.73 26.04
CA ALA A 85 7.00 -3.79 25.14
C ALA A 85 8.04 -3.36 24.09
N TRP A 86 8.25 -2.05 23.90
CA TRP A 86 9.20 -1.48 22.93
C TRP A 86 10.53 -1.06 23.57
N GLU A 87 10.59 -0.97 24.90
CA GLU A 87 11.81 -0.79 25.70
C GLU A 87 12.47 -2.15 26.01
#